data_AF-A0A0A0LFK3-F1
#
_entry.id   AF-A0A0A0LFK3-F1
#
_cell.length_a   1.000
_cell.length_b   1.000
_cell.length_c   1.000
_cell.angle_alpha   90.00
_cell.angle_beta   90.00
_cell.angle_gamma   90.00
#
_symmetry.space_group_name_H-M   'P 1'
#
loop_
_entity.id
_entity.type
_entity.pdbx_description
1 polymer ?
#
loop_
_entity_poly.entity_id
_entity_poly.type
_entity_poly.pdbx_seq_one_letter_code
_entity_poly.pdbx_strand_id
1 'polypeptide(L)'
;MDKNMLADLDGLPEEDKIKMATMIDQLQIRDSLRMYNSLVERCFTDCIDNFQRKSLTKQEETCVRRCAEKFLKHSMRVGMRFAELNQGAATSD
;
A
#
# COMPACT_ATOMS: atom_id res chain seq x y z
N MET A 1 6.33 1.05 -12.06
CA MET A 1 6.23 -0.06 -13.02
C MET A 1 7.26 0.25 -14.07
N ASP A 2 8.31 -0.55 -14.13
CA ASP A 2 9.41 -0.34 -15.06
C ASP A 2 8.89 -0.17 -16.49
N LYS A 3 9.42 0.82 -17.20
CA LYS A 3 9.16 1.03 -18.63
C LYS A 3 9.48 -0.24 -19.45
N ASN A 4 10.39 -1.07 -18.94
CA ASN A 4 10.74 -2.38 -19.48
C ASN A 4 9.63 -3.44 -19.29
N MET A 5 8.87 -3.43 -18.19
CA MET A 5 7.77 -4.40 -18.00
C MET A 5 6.59 -4.11 -18.94
N LEU A 6 6.23 -2.84 -19.16
CA LEU A 6 5.14 -2.50 -20.09
C LEU A 6 5.54 -2.74 -21.55
N ALA A 7 6.81 -2.54 -21.91
CA ALA A 7 7.33 -2.85 -23.25
C ALA A 7 7.36 -4.36 -23.54
N ASP A 8 7.59 -5.20 -22.53
CA ASP A 8 7.54 -6.67 -22.68
C ASP A 8 6.11 -7.20 -22.89
N LEU A 9 5.08 -6.48 -22.41
CA LEU A 9 3.68 -6.92 -22.55
C LEU A 9 3.14 -6.79 -23.99
N ASP A 10 3.63 -5.82 -24.77
CA ASP A 10 3.19 -5.60 -26.14
C ASP A 10 3.70 -6.69 -27.12
N GLY A 11 4.75 -7.42 -26.76
CA GLY A 11 5.31 -8.51 -27.56
C GLY A 11 4.67 -9.88 -27.32
N LEU A 12 3.76 -10.00 -26.36
CA LEU A 12 3.18 -11.29 -25.96
C LEU A 12 1.94 -11.66 -26.77
N PRO A 13 1.67 -12.96 -26.96
CA PRO A 13 0.39 -13.46 -27.46
C PRO A 13 -0.77 -12.97 -26.60
N GLU A 14 -1.93 -12.71 -27.22
CA GLU A 14 -3.08 -12.12 -26.54
C GLU A 14 -3.62 -12.99 -25.38
N GLU A 15 -3.46 -14.31 -25.46
CA GLU A 15 -3.78 -15.25 -24.39
C GLU A 15 -2.92 -15.01 -23.13
N ASP A 16 -1.64 -14.71 -23.31
CA ASP A 16 -0.71 -14.49 -22.21
C ASP A 16 -0.93 -13.13 -21.55
N LYS A 17 -1.35 -12.11 -22.31
CA LYS A 17 -1.78 -10.81 -21.76
C LYS A 17 -2.98 -10.97 -20.82
N ILE A 18 -3.98 -11.78 -21.21
CA ILE A 18 -5.15 -12.05 -20.37
C ILE A 18 -4.74 -12.79 -19.10
N LYS A 19 -3.88 -13.82 -19.21
CA LYS A 19 -3.34 -14.54 -18.04
C LYS A 19 -2.59 -13.58 -17.10
N MET A 20 -1.74 -12.72 -17.64
CA MET A 20 -1.00 -11.73 -16.85
C MET A 20 -1.94 -10.71 -16.17
N ALA A 21 -2.97 -10.22 -16.86
CA ALA A 21 -3.95 -9.32 -16.26
C ALA A 21 -4.64 -9.97 -15.04
N THR A 22 -5.08 -11.22 -15.17
CA THR A 22 -5.69 -11.94 -14.03
C THR A 22 -4.71 -12.16 -12.87
N MET A 23 -3.43 -12.42 -13.16
CA MET A 23 -2.39 -12.51 -12.12
C MET A 23 -2.15 -11.17 -11.44
N ILE A 24 -2.13 -10.06 -12.20
CA ILE A 24 -1.98 -8.71 -11.64
C ILE A 24 -3.13 -8.38 -10.69
N ASP A 25 -4.37 -8.69 -11.06
CA ASP A 25 -5.54 -8.46 -10.19
C ASP A 25 -5.43 -9.25 -8.88
N GLN A 26 -5.02 -10.52 -8.95
CA GLN A 26 -4.79 -11.34 -7.75
C GLN A 26 -3.68 -10.78 -6.87
N LEU A 27 -2.59 -10.29 -7.46
CA LEU A 27 -1.50 -9.65 -6.74
C LEU A 27 -1.96 -8.37 -6.05
N GLN A 28 -2.77 -7.54 -6.72
CA GLN A 28 -3.34 -6.33 -6.12
C GLN A 28 -4.20 -6.64 -4.90
N ILE A 29 -5.07 -7.66 -4.98
CA ILE A 29 -5.88 -8.08 -3.84
C ILE A 29 -4.98 -8.53 -2.67
N ARG A 30 -3.99 -9.38 -2.94
CA ARG A 30 -3.07 -9.87 -1.91
C ARG A 30 -2.30 -8.72 -1.24
N ASP A 31 -1.81 -7.78 -2.03
CA ASP A 31 -1.04 -6.65 -1.53
C ASP A 31 -1.93 -5.67 -0.74
N SER A 32 -3.21 -5.53 -1.12
CA SER A 32 -4.19 -4.75 -0.35
C SER A 32 -4.41 -5.32 1.06
N LEU A 33 -4.52 -6.65 1.18
CA LEU A 33 -4.67 -7.33 2.46
C LEU A 33 -3.41 -7.23 3.32
N ARG A 34 -2.23 -7.34 2.70
CA ARG A 34 -0.97 -7.11 3.37
C ARG A 34 -0.89 -5.68 3.93
N MET A 35 -1.24 -4.68 3.12
CA MET A 35 -1.28 -3.29 3.57
C MET A 35 -2.24 -3.09 4.74
N TYR A 36 -3.43 -3.70 4.69
CA TYR A 36 -4.41 -3.65 5.77
C TYR A 36 -3.84 -4.25 7.07
N ASN A 37 -3.25 -5.44 7.02
CA ASN A 37 -2.67 -6.08 8.20
C ASN A 37 -1.53 -5.26 8.80
N SER A 38 -0.64 -4.72 7.95
CA SER A 38 0.43 -3.83 8.40
C SER A 38 -0.08 -2.54 9.03
N LEU A 39 -1.17 -1.96 8.50
CA LEU A 39 -1.82 -0.80 9.09
C LEU A 39 -2.37 -1.12 10.49
N VAL A 40 -3.07 -2.25 10.64
CA VAL A 40 -3.65 -2.67 11.91
C VAL A 40 -2.56 -2.88 12.97
N GLU A 41 -1.50 -3.63 12.63
CA GLU A 41 -0.37 -3.88 13.53
C GLU A 41 0.33 -2.58 13.97
N ARG A 42 0.57 -1.67 13.01
CA ARG A 42 1.19 -0.37 13.25
C ARG A 42 0.37 0.47 14.22
N CYS A 43 -0.91 0.66 13.94
CA CYS A 43 -1.75 1.51 14.78
C CYS A 43 -2.04 0.87 16.13
N PHE A 44 -2.08 -0.46 16.22
CA PHE A 44 -2.14 -1.14 17.51
C PHE A 44 -0.89 -0.84 18.35
N THR A 45 0.29 -1.06 17.78
CA THR A 45 1.58 -0.85 18.46
C THR A 45 1.81 0.61 18.87
N ASP A 46 1.45 1.56 18.00
CA ASP A 46 1.72 2.99 18.22
C ASP A 46 0.68 3.66 19.13
N CYS A 47 -0.55 3.15 19.21
CA CYS A 47 -1.65 3.82 19.92
C CYS A 47 -2.20 3.09 21.13
N ILE A 48 -2.06 1.75 21.24
CA ILE A 48 -2.65 0.96 22.32
C ILE A 48 -1.58 0.66 23.36
N ASP A 49 -1.57 1.46 24.43
CA ASP A 49 -0.57 1.40 25.49
C ASP A 49 -1.14 0.98 26.86
N ASN A 50 -2.46 0.92 27.01
CA ASN A 50 -3.13 0.62 28.27
C ASN A 50 -4.02 -0.63 28.19
N PHE A 51 -3.65 -1.66 28.95
CA PHE A 51 -4.33 -2.96 28.96
C PHE A 51 -5.24 -3.20 30.17
N GLN A 52 -5.67 -2.15 30.88
CA GLN A 52 -6.53 -2.28 32.06
C GLN A 52 -7.99 -2.67 31.74
N ARG A 53 -8.41 -2.52 30.48
CA ARG A 53 -9.81 -2.70 30.05
C ARG A 53 -9.87 -3.25 28.63
N LYS A 54 -10.96 -3.94 28.30
CA LYS A 54 -11.17 -4.58 26.99
C LYS A 54 -11.54 -3.60 25.87
N SER A 55 -11.97 -2.39 26.22
CA SER A 55 -12.45 -1.38 25.26
C SER A 55 -11.48 -0.22 25.12
N LEU A 56 -11.33 0.27 23.89
CA LEU A 56 -10.50 1.43 23.58
C LEU A 56 -10.99 2.68 24.29
N THR A 57 -10.06 3.44 24.85
CA THR A 57 -10.30 4.80 25.38
C THR A 57 -10.56 5.77 24.25
N LYS A 58 -11.24 6.89 24.55
CA LYS A 58 -11.44 7.97 23.57
C LYS A 58 -10.11 8.50 23.00
N GLN A 59 -9.05 8.44 23.80
CA GLN A 59 -7.70 8.83 23.40
C GLN A 59 -7.12 7.83 22.40
N GLU A 60 -7.17 6.52 22.71
CA GLU A 60 -6.76 5.44 21.81
C GLU A 60 -7.57 5.44 20.50
N GLU A 61 -8.90 5.59 20.55
CA GLU A 61 -9.76 5.70 19.36
C GLU A 61 -9.34 6.87 18.47
N THR A 62 -9.08 8.04 19.09
CA THR A 62 -8.61 9.23 18.36
C THR A 62 -7.23 8.99 17.74
N CYS A 63 -6.32 8.33 18.48
CA CYS A 63 -4.99 7.99 17.99
C CYS A 63 -5.07 7.03 16.79
N VAL A 64 -5.82 5.92 16.91
CA VAL A 64 -5.98 4.93 15.83
C VAL A 64 -6.56 5.58 14.57
N ARG A 65 -7.56 6.47 14.71
CA ARG A 65 -8.12 7.21 13.57
C ARG A 65 -7.07 8.08 12.88
N ARG A 66 -6.27 8.82 13.64
CA ARG A 66 -5.18 9.66 13.11
C ARG A 66 -4.06 8.83 12.50
N CYS A 67 -3.71 7.70 13.12
CA CYS A 67 -2.71 6.76 12.63
C CYS A 67 -3.12 6.21 11.26
N ALA A 68 -4.36 5.73 11.12
CA ALA A 68 -4.87 5.22 9.85
C ALA A 68 -4.89 6.28 8.75
N GLU A 69 -5.39 7.48 9.05
CA GLU A 69 -5.40 8.59 8.10
C GLU A 69 -3.97 8.96 7.66
N LYS A 70 -3.05 9.08 8.61
CA LYS A 70 -1.64 9.42 8.34
C LYS A 70 -0.96 8.33 7.51
N PHE A 71 -1.14 7.06 7.87
CA PHE A 71 -0.54 5.93 7.16
C PHE A 71 -1.04 5.87 5.72
N LEU A 72 -2.34 5.96 5.46
CA LEU A 72 -2.88 5.92 4.10
C LEU A 72 -2.38 7.10 3.25
N LYS A 73 -2.38 8.32 3.80
CA LYS A 73 -1.84 9.50 3.11
C LYS A 73 -0.34 9.36 2.81
N HIS A 74 0.41 8.81 3.76
CA HIS A 74 1.83 8.55 3.59
C HIS A 74 2.09 7.50 2.51
N SER A 75 1.40 6.36 2.57
CA SER A 75 1.51 5.28 1.58
C SER A 75 1.18 5.76 0.17
N MET A 76 0.13 6.57 -0.01
CA MET A 76 -0.18 7.18 -1.30
C MET A 76 0.95 8.11 -1.78
N ARG A 77 1.50 8.95 -0.90
CA ARG A 77 2.59 9.86 -1.26
C ARG A 77 3.87 9.11 -1.64
N VAL A 78 4.23 8.08 -0.88
CA VAL A 78 5.36 7.21 -1.19
C VAL A 78 5.14 6.50 -2.52
N GLY A 79 3.93 5.98 -2.77
CA GLY A 79 3.57 5.35 -4.04
C GLY A 79 3.74 6.28 -5.24
N MET A 80 3.31 7.54 -5.13
CA MET A 80 3.52 8.55 -6.19
C MET A 80 5.01 8.79 -6.45
N ARG A 81 5.82 9.01 -5.39
CA ARG A 81 7.26 9.24 -5.53
C ARG A 81 8.00 8.03 -6.08
N PHE A 82 7.60 6.83 -5.67
CA PHE A 82 8.14 5.59 -6.20
C PHE A 82 7.83 5.44 -7.71
N ALA A 83 6.63 5.81 -8.15
CA ALA A 83 6.27 5.79 -9.56
C ALA A 83 7.10 6.81 -10.37
N GLU A 84 7.29 8.02 -9.85
CA GLU A 84 8.16 9.05 -10.47
C GLU A 84 9.60 8.54 -10.63
N LEU A 85 10.19 8.01 -9.55
CA LEU A 85 11.54 7.46 -9.55
C LEU A 85 11.69 6.29 -10.54
N ASN A 86 10.72 5.38 -10.56
CA ASN A 86 10.78 4.21 -11.45
C ASN A 86 10.55 4.58 -12.94
N GLN A 87 10.09 5.80 -13.22
CA GLN A 87 10.00 6.33 -14.59
C GLN A 87 11.26 7.11 -15.01
N GLY A 88 12.28 7.18 -14.14
CA GLY A 88 13.50 7.96 -14.37
C GLY A 88 13.28 9.47 -14.27
N ALA A 89 12.18 9.92 -13.65
CA ALA A 89 11.95 11.34 -13.41
C ALA A 89 12.96 11.85 -12.38
N ALA A 90 13.63 12.96 -12.69
CA ALA A 90 14.56 13.61 -11.78
C ALA A 90 13.80 14.05 -10.51
N THR A 91 14.24 13.56 -9.35
CA THR A 91 13.75 14.06 -8.06
C THR A 91 14.39 15.42 -7.80
N SER A 92 13.57 16.47 -7.74
CA SER A 92 13.96 17.73 -7.14
C SER A 92 13.92 17.55 -5.61
N ASP A 93 14.99 16.98 -5.06
CA ASP A 93 15.39 17.27 -3.68
C ASP A 93 16.12 18.63 -3.64
#